data_AF-A0A533QN33-F1
#
_entry.id   AF-A0A533QN33-F1
#
_cell.length_a   1.000
_cell.length_b   1.000
_cell.length_c   1.000
_cell.angle_alpha   90.00
_cell.angle_beta   90.00
_cell.angle_gamma   90.00
#
_symmetry.space_group_name_H-M   'P 1'
#
loop_
_entity.id
_entity.type
_entity.pdbx_description
1 polymer ?
#
loop_
_entity_poly.entity_id
_entity_poly.type
_entity_poly.pdbx_seq_one_letter_code
_entity_poly.pdbx_strand_id
1 'polypeptide(L)'
;MTVETVLSRLKDRHYDQRAVLVANGPSLNLMDLGFLRSETVIGVNKIFLGLKKFCFYPRYYIAVNQRVIAQSVLEIKAMTCVKMISRRDAELLPEDALTYHIETQNPPARFCRDISRGVHEGWTVTYAALQVAHYLGFKEVIIIGMDHRYLYTGAPNQACRLEGPDPNHFSPEYFRGLTWDNPDLAKSEESYRIARAEYERDGRSIVDATVNGACTVFQKADYRQVFGLPQ
;
A
#
# COMPACT_ATOMS: atom_id res chain seq x y z
N MET A 1 4.48 24.62 22.42
CA MET A 1 4.87 23.22 22.70
C MET A 1 3.93 22.33 21.92
N THR A 2 4.35 21.79 20.78
CA THR A 2 3.56 20.82 20.02
C THR A 2 3.50 19.53 20.84
N VAL A 3 2.28 19.09 21.18
CA VAL A 3 2.06 17.79 21.81
C VAL A 3 2.59 16.73 20.85
N GLU A 4 3.61 15.99 21.30
CA GLU A 4 4.21 14.90 20.54
C GLU A 4 3.14 13.81 20.34
N THR A 5 2.75 13.54 19.09
CA THR A 5 1.74 12.52 18.78
C THR A 5 2.38 11.14 18.81
N VAL A 6 1.61 10.06 19.00
CA VAL A 6 2.20 8.70 18.98
C VAL A 6 2.84 8.40 17.61
N LEU A 7 2.30 8.99 16.54
CA LEU A 7 2.86 8.92 15.19
C LEU A 7 4.25 9.56 15.09
N SER A 8 4.54 10.65 15.80
CA SER A 8 5.87 11.29 15.70
C SER A 8 7.02 10.42 16.19
N ARG A 9 6.72 9.42 17.04
CA ARG A 9 7.69 8.39 17.47
C ARG A 9 8.03 7.39 16.37
N LEU A 10 7.30 7.38 15.27
CA LEU A 10 7.54 6.48 14.14
C LEU A 10 8.48 7.08 13.09
N LYS A 11 8.70 8.39 13.15
CA LYS A 11 9.56 9.09 12.20
C LYS A 11 10.96 8.48 12.22
N ASP A 12 11.50 8.22 11.02
CA ASP A 12 12.86 7.74 10.78
C ASP A 12 13.24 6.41 11.50
N ARG A 13 12.25 5.61 11.94
CA ARG A 13 12.50 4.29 12.58
C ARG A 13 13.22 3.28 11.69
N HIS A 14 13.19 3.50 10.38
CA HIS A 14 13.84 2.72 9.35
C HIS A 14 14.80 3.58 8.51
N TYR A 15 15.44 4.56 9.15
CA TYR A 15 16.38 5.45 8.49
C TYR A 15 17.42 4.68 7.68
N ASP A 16 17.54 5.09 6.42
CA ASP A 16 18.46 4.56 5.42
C ASP A 16 18.27 3.06 5.05
N GLN A 17 17.14 2.46 5.46
CA GLN A 17 16.82 1.06 5.17
C GLN A 17 15.97 0.92 3.91
N ARG A 18 15.82 -0.33 3.45
CA ARG A 18 14.90 -0.72 2.37
C ARG A 18 13.59 -1.28 2.93
N ALA A 19 12.49 -1.00 2.25
CA ALA A 19 11.20 -1.69 2.43
C ALA A 19 10.73 -2.35 1.14
N VAL A 20 9.89 -3.38 1.29
CA VAL A 20 9.13 -3.96 0.18
C VAL A 20 7.65 -3.62 0.35
N LEU A 21 7.11 -2.82 -0.57
CA LEU A 21 5.68 -2.53 -0.65
C LEU A 21 5.01 -3.60 -1.51
N VAL A 22 4.15 -4.40 -0.88
CA VAL A 22 3.40 -5.46 -1.54
C VAL A 22 1.97 -4.99 -1.76
N ALA A 23 1.65 -4.70 -3.02
CA ALA A 23 0.31 -4.38 -3.47
C ALA A 23 -0.55 -5.65 -3.62
N ASN A 24 -1.59 -5.65 -4.45
CA ASN A 24 -2.58 -6.74 -4.47
C ASN A 24 -2.86 -7.29 -5.88
N GLY A 25 -2.04 -6.97 -6.87
CA GLY A 25 -2.28 -7.35 -8.25
C GLY A 25 -2.03 -8.84 -8.54
N PRO A 26 -2.58 -9.37 -9.65
CA PRO A 26 -2.53 -10.79 -9.98
C PRO A 26 -1.11 -11.35 -10.18
N SER A 27 -0.14 -10.50 -10.53
CA SER A 27 1.27 -10.92 -10.72
C SER A 27 1.88 -11.58 -9.51
N LEU A 28 1.39 -11.33 -8.29
CA LEU A 28 1.84 -12.03 -7.08
C LEU A 28 1.70 -13.57 -7.21
N ASN A 29 0.72 -14.04 -7.98
CA ASN A 29 0.51 -15.47 -8.24
C ASN A 29 1.56 -16.09 -9.17
N LEU A 30 2.39 -15.27 -9.82
CA LEU A 30 3.46 -15.69 -10.74
C LEU A 30 4.84 -15.69 -10.06
N MET A 31 4.90 -15.46 -8.74
CA MET A 31 6.11 -15.23 -7.99
C MET A 31 6.23 -16.21 -6.82
N ASP A 32 7.45 -16.66 -6.52
CA ASP A 32 7.75 -17.24 -5.21
C ASP A 32 8.16 -16.11 -4.26
N LEU A 33 7.27 -15.81 -3.31
CA LEU A 33 7.40 -14.67 -2.40
C LEU A 33 7.92 -15.07 -1.03
N GLY A 34 8.38 -16.32 -0.85
CA GLY A 34 8.88 -16.80 0.44
C GLY A 34 10.07 -16.00 0.99
N PHE A 35 10.86 -15.37 0.11
CA PHE A 35 11.99 -14.50 0.49
C PHE A 35 11.57 -13.27 1.29
N LEU A 36 10.31 -12.82 1.15
CA LEU A 36 9.78 -11.66 1.86
C LEU A 36 9.76 -11.83 3.39
N ARG A 37 9.88 -13.05 3.91
CA ARG A 37 10.03 -13.29 5.36
C ARG A 37 11.24 -12.60 5.98
N SER A 38 12.27 -12.36 5.17
CA SER A 38 13.52 -11.71 5.60
C SER A 38 13.54 -10.21 5.32
N GLU A 39 12.46 -9.64 4.77
CA GLU A 39 12.37 -8.24 4.37
C GLU A 39 11.41 -7.46 5.28
N THR A 40 11.59 -6.14 5.35
CA THR A 40 10.58 -5.27 5.97
C THR A 40 9.46 -5.01 4.98
N VAL A 41 8.35 -5.75 5.14
CA VAL A 41 7.20 -5.67 4.25
C VAL A 41 6.16 -4.66 4.72
N ILE A 42 5.71 -3.83 3.78
CA ILE A 42 4.55 -2.96 3.87
C ILE A 42 3.44 -3.59 3.02
N GLY A 43 2.41 -4.14 3.66
CA GLY A 43 1.24 -4.71 2.99
C GLY A 43 0.07 -3.72 2.97
N VAL A 44 -0.81 -3.81 1.97
CA VAL A 44 -1.93 -2.87 1.83
C VAL A 44 -3.27 -3.57 1.57
N ASN A 45 -4.38 -2.95 1.99
CA ASN A 45 -5.75 -3.42 1.71
C ASN A 45 -5.98 -4.91 2.04
N LYS A 46 -6.45 -5.76 1.11
CA LYS A 46 -6.78 -7.16 1.43
C LYS A 46 -5.61 -8.13 1.28
N ILE A 47 -4.37 -7.65 1.48
CA ILE A 47 -3.16 -8.48 1.44
C ILE A 47 -3.22 -9.67 2.42
N PHE A 48 -4.02 -9.54 3.50
CA PHE A 48 -4.26 -10.62 4.48
C PHE A 48 -4.79 -11.91 3.82
N LEU A 49 -5.50 -11.82 2.67
CA LEU A 49 -5.97 -12.98 1.92
C LEU A 49 -4.82 -13.83 1.36
N GLY A 50 -3.64 -13.25 1.19
CA GLY A 50 -2.48 -13.88 0.55
C GLY A 50 -1.40 -14.38 1.51
N LEU A 51 -1.43 -14.00 2.79
CA LEU A 51 -0.28 -14.21 3.71
C LEU A 51 0.12 -15.67 3.85
N LYS A 52 -0.86 -16.58 3.97
CA LYS A 52 -0.59 -18.03 4.05
C LYS A 52 -0.07 -18.58 2.72
N LYS A 53 -0.60 -18.09 1.58
CA LYS A 53 -0.23 -18.55 0.24
C LYS A 53 1.19 -18.12 -0.13
N PHE A 54 1.52 -16.86 0.14
CA PHE A 54 2.79 -16.23 -0.21
C PHE A 54 3.84 -16.38 0.90
N CYS A 55 3.45 -16.98 2.02
CA CYS A 55 4.32 -17.34 3.14
C CYS A 55 5.13 -16.16 3.71
N PHE A 56 4.53 -14.98 3.84
CA PHE A 56 5.13 -13.81 4.50
C PHE A 56 4.12 -13.13 5.43
N TYR A 57 4.61 -12.25 6.31
CA TYR A 57 3.77 -11.42 7.16
C TYR A 57 4.28 -9.98 7.17
N PRO A 58 3.43 -8.96 6.96
CA PRO A 58 3.87 -7.57 6.90
C PRO A 58 4.34 -7.08 8.28
N ARG A 59 5.34 -6.19 8.29
CA ARG A 59 5.66 -5.39 9.49
C ARG A 59 4.70 -4.21 9.63
N TYR A 60 4.29 -3.64 8.49
CA TYR A 60 3.35 -2.53 8.41
C TYR A 60 2.18 -2.85 7.48
N TYR A 61 0.99 -2.45 7.89
CA TYR A 61 -0.24 -2.56 7.13
C TYR A 61 -0.86 -1.18 6.92
N ILE A 62 -1.27 -0.85 5.69
CA ILE A 62 -1.94 0.42 5.39
C ILE A 62 -3.26 0.18 4.67
N ALA A 63 -4.32 0.82 5.16
CA ALA A 63 -5.60 0.89 4.49
C ALA A 63 -6.23 2.27 4.69
N VAL A 64 -6.65 2.90 3.58
CA VAL A 64 -7.29 4.23 3.60
C VAL A 64 -8.65 4.24 2.89
N ASN A 65 -8.94 3.24 2.07
CA ASN A 65 -10.23 3.13 1.39
C ASN A 65 -11.30 2.62 2.38
N GLN A 66 -12.30 3.45 2.66
CA GLN A 66 -13.37 3.17 3.61
C GLN A 66 -14.13 1.86 3.30
N ARG A 67 -14.39 1.56 2.02
CA ARG A 67 -15.10 0.31 1.66
C ARG A 67 -14.25 -0.92 1.95
N VAL A 68 -12.97 -0.88 1.60
CA VAL A 68 -12.06 -2.00 1.90
C VAL A 68 -11.98 -2.24 3.40
N ILE A 69 -11.87 -1.17 4.19
CA ILE A 69 -11.84 -1.24 5.66
C ILE A 69 -13.14 -1.82 6.20
N ALA A 70 -14.29 -1.26 5.81
CA ALA A 70 -15.60 -1.70 6.27
C ALA A 70 -15.90 -3.18 5.91
N GLN A 71 -15.42 -3.64 4.74
CA GLN A 71 -15.58 -5.03 4.30
C GLN A 71 -14.67 -6.03 5.01
N SER A 72 -13.65 -5.56 5.74
CA SER A 72 -12.55 -6.41 6.23
C SER A 72 -12.20 -6.16 7.69
N VAL A 73 -13.14 -5.65 8.49
CA VAL A 73 -12.88 -5.20 9.87
C VAL A 73 -12.30 -6.34 10.72
N LEU A 74 -12.85 -7.54 10.63
CA LEU A 74 -12.42 -8.68 11.44
C LEU A 74 -11.02 -9.14 11.06
N GLU A 75 -10.74 -9.23 9.76
CA GLU A 75 -9.44 -9.63 9.23
C GLU A 75 -8.37 -8.62 9.59
N ILE A 76 -8.65 -7.31 9.47
CA ILE A 76 -7.71 -6.24 9.83
C ILE A 76 -7.45 -6.26 11.35
N LYS A 77 -8.47 -6.43 12.19
CA LYS A 77 -8.31 -6.58 13.65
C LYS A 77 -7.45 -7.78 14.02
N ALA A 78 -7.59 -8.89 13.30
CA ALA A 78 -6.81 -10.11 13.55
C ALA A 78 -5.32 -9.96 13.18
N MET A 79 -4.93 -8.92 12.43
CA MET A 79 -3.53 -8.70 12.08
C MET A 79 -2.72 -8.18 13.28
N THR A 80 -1.56 -8.77 13.54
CA THR A 80 -0.63 -8.46 14.65
C THR A 80 0.54 -7.56 14.23
N CYS A 81 0.46 -6.94 13.06
CA CYS A 81 1.43 -5.93 12.59
C CYS A 81 1.01 -4.51 12.98
N VAL A 82 1.90 -3.54 12.75
CA VAL A 82 1.58 -2.11 12.92
C VAL A 82 0.66 -1.67 11.77
N LYS A 83 -0.49 -1.09 12.09
CA LYS A 83 -1.55 -0.72 11.15
C LYS A 83 -1.69 0.80 11.10
N MET A 84 -1.68 1.38 9.89
CA MET A 84 -2.05 2.77 9.64
C MET A 84 -3.40 2.78 8.93
N ILE A 85 -4.43 3.23 9.63
CA ILE A 85 -5.81 3.23 9.16
C ILE A 85 -6.27 4.67 8.96
N SER A 86 -7.04 4.94 7.91
CA SER A 86 -7.71 6.23 7.72
C SER A 86 -8.53 6.60 8.97
N ARG A 87 -8.33 7.81 9.49
CA ARG A 87 -9.07 8.33 10.66
C ARG A 87 -10.59 8.35 10.44
N ARG A 88 -11.05 8.36 9.19
CA ARG A 88 -12.50 8.29 8.88
C ARG A 88 -13.15 7.00 9.34
N ASP A 89 -12.35 5.97 9.57
CA ASP A 89 -12.80 4.61 9.88
C ASP A 89 -12.51 4.25 11.35
N ALA A 90 -12.23 5.27 12.18
CA ALA A 90 -11.90 5.14 13.59
C ALA A 90 -12.95 4.40 14.43
N GLU A 91 -14.24 4.54 14.07
CA GLU A 91 -15.33 3.83 14.76
C GLU A 91 -15.33 2.32 14.46
N LEU A 92 -14.94 1.93 13.24
CA LEU A 92 -14.86 0.53 12.83
C LEU A 92 -13.61 -0.15 13.41
N LEU A 93 -12.50 0.59 13.37
CA LEU A 93 -11.17 0.18 13.80
C LEU A 93 -10.57 1.22 14.74
N PRO A 94 -10.90 1.20 16.05
CA PRO A 94 -10.32 2.12 17.02
C PRO A 94 -8.80 1.90 17.17
N GLU A 95 -8.08 2.93 17.63
CA GLU A 95 -6.65 2.80 17.92
C GLU A 95 -6.40 1.78 19.04
N ASP A 96 -5.26 1.12 18.94
CA ASP A 96 -4.73 0.21 19.95
C ASP A 96 -3.19 0.29 19.95
N ALA A 97 -2.50 -0.60 20.66
CA ALA A 97 -1.04 -0.60 20.73
C ALA A 97 -0.33 -0.75 19.36
N LEU A 98 -1.02 -1.28 18.35
CA LEU A 98 -0.53 -1.53 17.00
C LEU A 98 -1.34 -0.79 15.92
N THR A 99 -2.51 -0.24 16.23
CA THR A 99 -3.39 0.48 15.30
C THR A 99 -3.28 1.98 15.50
N TYR A 100 -2.85 2.69 14.47
CA TYR A 100 -2.73 4.15 14.45
C TYR A 100 -3.64 4.76 13.38
N HIS A 101 -4.25 5.90 13.69
CA HIS A 101 -5.05 6.64 12.72
C HIS A 101 -4.23 7.71 12.00
N ILE A 102 -4.36 7.75 10.67
CA ILE A 102 -3.79 8.80 9.83
C ILE A 102 -4.92 9.68 9.26
N GLU A 103 -4.73 11.01 9.32
CA GLU A 103 -5.68 11.97 8.74
C GLU A 103 -5.59 11.96 7.21
N THR A 104 -6.70 11.77 6.51
CA THR A 104 -6.72 11.68 5.04
C THR A 104 -7.78 12.55 4.36
N GLN A 105 -8.68 13.20 5.12
CA GLN A 105 -9.69 14.11 4.55
C GLN A 105 -9.10 15.44 4.13
N ASN A 106 -8.22 16.00 4.97
CA ASN A 106 -7.65 17.33 4.77
C ASN A 106 -6.12 17.32 4.83
N PRO A 107 -5.44 16.57 3.94
CA PRO A 107 -3.98 16.50 3.92
C PRO A 107 -3.38 17.88 3.60
N PRO A 108 -2.30 18.30 4.29
CA PRO A 108 -1.72 19.64 4.13
C PRO A 108 -0.97 19.83 2.80
N ALA A 109 -0.72 18.77 2.05
CA ALA A 109 -0.03 18.80 0.76
C ALA A 109 -0.42 17.60 -0.12
N ARG A 110 -0.04 17.65 -1.40
CA ARG A 110 -0.18 16.52 -2.33
C ARG A 110 0.67 15.33 -1.93
N PHE A 111 1.86 15.56 -1.38
CA PHE A 111 2.71 14.55 -0.75
C PHE A 111 3.06 15.01 0.65
N CYS A 112 2.60 14.26 1.65
CA CYS A 112 2.80 14.61 3.05
C CYS A 112 4.03 13.90 3.60
N ARG A 113 5.08 14.67 3.91
CA ARG A 113 6.33 14.18 4.52
C ARG A 113 6.21 13.92 6.02
N ASP A 114 5.11 14.32 6.63
CA ASP A 114 4.82 14.12 8.05
C ASP A 114 3.40 13.57 8.22
N ILE A 115 3.30 12.25 8.42
CA ILE A 115 2.01 11.56 8.49
C ILE A 115 1.21 11.93 9.75
N SER A 116 1.85 12.54 10.75
CA SER A 116 1.13 13.06 11.93
C SER A 116 0.25 14.28 11.59
N ARG A 117 0.52 14.94 10.46
CA ARG A 117 -0.26 16.06 9.94
C ARG A 117 -1.27 15.66 8.87
N GLY A 118 -1.08 14.48 8.25
CA GLY A 118 -1.99 13.90 7.28
C GLY A 118 -1.28 13.13 6.18
N VAL A 119 -2.06 12.42 5.38
CA VAL A 119 -1.62 11.63 4.23
C VAL A 119 -2.60 11.85 3.09
N HIS A 120 -2.11 12.15 1.90
CA HIS A 120 -2.95 12.26 0.72
C HIS A 120 -3.15 10.88 0.09
N GLU A 121 -4.39 10.43 -0.15
CA GLU A 121 -4.64 9.06 -0.64
C GLU A 121 -4.22 8.82 -2.09
N GLY A 122 -4.25 9.87 -2.92
CA GLY A 122 -3.69 9.83 -4.28
C GLY A 122 -4.37 8.84 -5.22
N TRP A 123 -5.65 8.55 -5.00
CA TRP A 123 -6.45 7.58 -5.77
C TRP A 123 -5.93 6.13 -5.73
N THR A 124 -4.98 5.84 -4.84
CA THR A 124 -4.42 4.49 -4.67
C THR A 124 -3.79 4.34 -3.29
N VAL A 125 -4.12 3.27 -2.57
CA VAL A 125 -3.52 2.98 -1.26
C VAL A 125 -1.99 2.90 -1.33
N THR A 126 -1.43 2.50 -2.48
CA THR A 126 0.02 2.44 -2.69
C THR A 126 0.66 3.82 -2.51
N TYR A 127 -0.01 4.90 -2.93
CA TYR A 127 0.51 6.26 -2.76
C TYR A 127 0.48 6.72 -1.29
N ALA A 128 -0.56 6.35 -0.55
CA ALA A 128 -0.60 6.56 0.91
C ALA A 128 0.53 5.79 1.61
N ALA A 129 0.74 4.52 1.24
CA ALA A 129 1.81 3.68 1.78
C ALA A 129 3.21 4.22 1.45
N LEU A 130 3.42 4.82 0.27
CA LEU A 130 4.69 5.49 -0.08
C LEU A 130 4.97 6.72 0.81
N GLN A 131 3.95 7.49 1.20
CA GLN A 131 4.13 8.60 2.15
C GLN A 131 4.46 8.08 3.56
N VAL A 132 3.81 6.99 4.00
CA VAL A 132 4.15 6.32 5.27
C VAL A 132 5.58 5.80 5.24
N ALA A 133 6.00 5.12 4.17
CA ALA A 133 7.37 4.62 4.02
C ALA A 133 8.40 5.75 4.04
N HIS A 134 8.09 6.88 3.41
CA HIS A 134 8.95 8.06 3.43
C HIS A 134 9.13 8.58 4.86
N TYR A 135 8.03 8.73 5.60
CA TYR A 135 8.06 9.17 6.99
C TYR A 135 8.81 8.24 7.93
N LEU A 136 8.68 6.92 7.71
CA LEU A 136 9.42 5.91 8.47
C LEU A 136 10.93 5.95 8.18
N GLY A 137 11.39 6.70 7.18
CA GLY A 137 12.81 6.92 6.90
C GLY A 137 13.42 5.98 5.87
N PHE A 138 12.63 5.14 5.21
CA PHE A 138 13.16 4.22 4.19
C PHE A 138 13.85 5.00 3.05
N LYS A 139 15.06 4.55 2.70
CA LYS A 139 15.86 5.04 1.59
C LYS A 139 15.36 4.53 0.25
N GLU A 140 14.93 3.28 0.23
CA GLU A 140 14.51 2.57 -0.96
C GLU A 140 13.20 1.84 -0.68
N VAL A 141 12.25 1.96 -1.61
CA VAL A 141 11.02 1.16 -1.60
C VAL A 141 10.95 0.34 -2.87
N ILE A 142 10.93 -0.98 -2.71
CA ILE A 142 10.70 -1.92 -3.81
C ILE A 142 9.21 -2.27 -3.85
N ILE A 143 8.55 -1.98 -4.97
CA ILE A 143 7.14 -2.30 -5.19
C ILE A 143 7.04 -3.66 -5.87
N ILE A 144 6.17 -4.52 -5.36
CA ILE A 144 5.78 -5.79 -5.99
C ILE A 144 4.25 -5.90 -6.00
N GLY A 145 3.68 -6.51 -7.04
CA GLY A 145 2.24 -6.74 -7.17
C GLY A 145 1.46 -5.50 -7.63
N MET A 146 2.12 -4.49 -8.20
CA MET A 146 1.46 -3.31 -8.76
C MET A 146 1.23 -3.49 -10.26
N ASP A 147 0.35 -4.43 -10.61
CA ASP A 147 0.06 -4.79 -11.99
C ASP A 147 -0.42 -3.60 -12.84
N HIS A 148 -1.14 -2.66 -12.22
CA HIS A 148 -1.65 -1.43 -12.85
C HIS A 148 -2.48 -1.71 -14.12
N ARG A 149 -3.20 -2.84 -14.12
CA ARG A 149 -4.17 -3.25 -15.15
C ARG A 149 -5.45 -3.67 -14.45
N TYR A 150 -6.58 -3.20 -14.98
CA TYR A 150 -7.90 -3.51 -14.43
C TYR A 150 -8.89 -3.73 -15.57
N LEU A 151 -9.72 -4.75 -15.43
CA LEU A 151 -10.90 -5.01 -16.23
C LEU A 151 -12.11 -4.41 -15.50
N TYR A 152 -12.68 -3.34 -16.05
CA TYR A 152 -13.84 -2.65 -15.50
C TYR A 152 -14.60 -1.87 -16.58
N THR A 153 -15.83 -1.46 -16.27
CA THR A 153 -16.66 -0.58 -17.10
C THR A 153 -17.19 0.58 -16.27
N GLY A 154 -17.51 1.70 -16.92
CA GLY A 154 -17.98 2.91 -16.24
C GLY A 154 -16.89 3.94 -15.97
N ALA A 155 -17.23 4.98 -15.22
CA ALA A 155 -16.35 6.11 -14.95
C ALA A 155 -15.31 5.78 -13.85
N PRO A 156 -14.16 6.46 -13.82
CA PRO A 156 -13.21 6.37 -12.69
C PRO A 156 -13.88 6.71 -11.36
N ASN A 157 -13.55 5.97 -10.30
CA ASN A 157 -14.13 6.08 -8.95
C ASN A 157 -15.65 5.80 -8.88
N GLN A 158 -16.26 5.30 -9.95
CA GLN A 158 -17.64 4.86 -9.90
C GLN A 158 -17.75 3.57 -9.07
N ALA A 159 -18.73 3.53 -8.18
CA ALA A 159 -19.07 2.35 -7.41
C ALA A 159 -19.72 1.29 -8.29
N CYS A 160 -19.18 0.08 -8.28
CA CYS A 160 -19.72 -1.07 -8.99
C CYS A 160 -19.75 -2.29 -8.06
N ARG A 161 -20.79 -3.12 -8.16
CA ARG A 161 -20.78 -4.44 -7.51
C ARG A 161 -20.10 -5.44 -8.43
N LEU A 162 -19.13 -6.19 -7.92
CA LEU A 162 -18.45 -7.21 -8.69
C LEU A 162 -19.15 -8.56 -8.48
N GLU A 163 -19.85 -9.02 -9.51
CA GLU A 163 -20.42 -10.37 -9.54
C GLU A 163 -19.39 -11.36 -10.07
N GLY A 164 -19.20 -12.50 -9.38
CA GLY A 164 -18.20 -13.51 -9.76
C GLY A 164 -16.77 -13.23 -9.27
N PRO A 165 -15.79 -14.02 -9.73
CA PRO A 165 -14.41 -13.92 -9.26
C PRO A 165 -13.76 -12.59 -9.67
N ASP A 166 -12.96 -12.01 -8.77
CA ASP A 166 -12.16 -10.80 -9.03
C ASP A 166 -10.96 -11.10 -9.94
N PRO A 167 -10.91 -10.55 -11.17
CA PRO A 167 -9.78 -10.74 -12.08
C PRO A 167 -8.64 -9.73 -11.86
N ASN A 168 -8.89 -8.69 -11.06
CA ASN A 168 -8.02 -7.52 -10.92
C ASN A 168 -7.05 -7.64 -9.74
N HIS A 169 -7.26 -8.63 -8.88
CA HIS A 169 -6.43 -8.87 -7.70
C HIS A 169 -5.94 -10.32 -7.64
N PHE A 170 -4.93 -10.60 -6.82
CA PHE A 170 -4.36 -11.94 -6.70
C PHE A 170 -5.34 -13.00 -6.17
N SER A 171 -6.41 -12.58 -5.48
CA SER A 171 -7.42 -13.47 -4.92
C SER A 171 -8.75 -13.27 -5.65
N PRO A 172 -9.38 -14.34 -6.17
CA PRO A 172 -10.70 -14.23 -6.78
C PRO A 172 -11.78 -13.81 -5.77
N GLU A 173 -11.52 -13.91 -4.47
CA GLU A 173 -12.44 -13.52 -3.39
C GLU A 173 -12.29 -12.05 -2.98
N TYR A 174 -11.37 -11.29 -3.60
CA TYR A 174 -11.00 -9.96 -3.14
C TYR A 174 -12.18 -8.99 -3.11
N PHE A 175 -12.95 -8.91 -4.21
CA PHE A 175 -14.21 -8.16 -4.28
C PHE A 175 -15.43 -9.01 -4.68
N ARG A 176 -15.33 -10.34 -4.70
CA ARG A 176 -16.45 -11.22 -5.11
C ARG A 176 -17.71 -10.92 -4.28
N GLY A 177 -18.78 -10.53 -4.96
CA GLY A 177 -20.08 -10.19 -4.35
C GLY A 177 -20.12 -8.85 -3.60
N LEU A 178 -19.01 -8.10 -3.61
CA LEU A 178 -18.82 -6.84 -2.90
C LEU A 178 -18.81 -5.65 -3.86
N THR A 179 -19.03 -4.46 -3.29
CA THR A 179 -18.90 -3.21 -4.03
C THR A 179 -17.46 -2.71 -3.98
N TRP A 180 -16.92 -2.33 -5.14
CA TRP A 180 -15.61 -1.70 -5.28
C TRP A 180 -15.74 -0.40 -6.09
N ASP A 181 -14.71 0.43 -6.06
CA ASP A 181 -14.64 1.65 -6.87
C ASP A 181 -13.71 1.39 -8.06
N ASN A 182 -14.17 1.77 -9.26
CA ASN A 182 -13.35 1.72 -10.47
C ASN A 182 -12.04 2.50 -10.26
N PRO A 183 -10.91 1.99 -10.76
CA PRO A 183 -9.63 2.66 -10.60
C PRO A 183 -9.58 3.97 -11.41
N ASP A 184 -8.87 4.96 -10.88
CA ASP A 184 -8.48 6.17 -11.61
C ASP A 184 -6.98 6.13 -11.89
N LEU A 185 -6.60 5.41 -12.94
CA LEU A 185 -5.19 5.17 -13.28
C LEU A 185 -4.45 6.46 -13.62
N ALA A 186 -5.11 7.39 -14.31
CA ALA A 186 -4.51 8.67 -14.68
C ALA A 186 -4.13 9.50 -13.44
N LYS A 187 -5.04 9.63 -12.46
CA LYS A 187 -4.74 10.35 -11.20
C LYS A 187 -3.81 9.57 -10.28
N SER A 188 -3.88 8.24 -10.32
CA SER A 188 -2.92 7.39 -9.59
C SER A 188 -1.50 7.62 -10.12
N GLU A 189 -1.31 7.69 -11.44
CA GLU A 189 -0.02 7.98 -12.06
C GLU A 189 0.47 9.39 -11.79
N GLU A 190 -0.41 10.39 -11.79
CA GLU A 190 -0.05 11.75 -11.33
C GLU A 190 0.53 11.69 -9.91
N SER A 191 -0.15 10.98 -9.01
CA SER A 191 0.30 10.81 -7.63
C SER A 191 1.63 10.06 -7.58
N TYR A 192 1.81 8.98 -8.34
CA TYR A 192 3.08 8.26 -8.42
C TYR A 192 4.24 9.13 -8.94
N ARG A 193 4.01 10.01 -9.92
CA ARG A 193 5.04 10.95 -10.42
C ARG A 193 5.47 11.93 -9.33
N ILE A 194 4.52 12.40 -8.51
CA ILE A 194 4.79 13.25 -7.35
C ILE A 194 5.61 12.47 -6.31
N ALA A 195 5.20 11.25 -5.94
CA ALA A 195 5.95 10.43 -4.98
C ALA A 195 7.40 10.20 -5.46
N ARG A 196 7.58 9.83 -6.73
CA ARG A 196 8.91 9.62 -7.31
C ARG A 196 9.78 10.87 -7.16
N ALA A 197 9.27 12.04 -7.55
CA ALA A 197 10.01 13.29 -7.47
C ALA A 197 10.35 13.69 -6.01
N GLU A 198 9.46 13.42 -5.05
CA GLU A 198 9.71 13.71 -3.64
C GLU A 198 10.76 12.79 -3.03
N TYR A 199 10.76 11.50 -3.40
CA TYR A 199 11.80 10.55 -3.02
C TYR A 199 13.15 10.95 -3.62
N GLU A 200 13.20 11.20 -4.93
CA GLU A 200 14.43 11.60 -5.65
C GLU A 200 15.05 12.87 -5.06
N ARG A 201 14.23 13.86 -4.69
CA ARG A 201 14.70 15.12 -4.06
C ARG A 201 15.41 14.88 -2.73
N ASP A 202 15.03 13.83 -2.01
CA ASP A 202 15.65 13.44 -0.74
C ASP A 202 16.76 12.39 -0.92
N GLY A 203 17.17 12.13 -2.16
CA GLY A 203 18.13 11.09 -2.50
C GLY A 203 17.63 9.68 -2.19
N ARG A 204 16.32 9.45 -2.24
CA ARG A 204 15.65 8.15 -2.01
C ARG A 204 15.14 7.58 -3.34
N SER A 205 14.84 6.29 -3.39
CA SER A 205 14.40 5.59 -4.60
C SER A 205 13.08 4.84 -4.41
N ILE A 206 12.32 4.74 -5.50
CA ILE A 206 11.17 3.85 -5.63
C ILE A 206 11.39 3.02 -6.89
N VAL A 207 11.44 1.70 -6.74
CA VAL A 207 11.68 0.75 -7.83
C VAL A 207 10.48 -0.18 -7.95
N ASP A 208 10.00 -0.42 -9.16
CA ASP A 208 8.92 -1.35 -9.42
C ASP A 208 9.49 -2.68 -9.95
N ALA A 209 9.48 -3.68 -9.07
CA ALA A 209 9.90 -5.06 -9.35
C ALA A 209 8.71 -6.00 -9.63
N THR A 210 7.53 -5.44 -9.95
CA THR A 210 6.35 -6.22 -10.29
C THR A 210 6.56 -6.98 -11.60
N VAL A 211 6.41 -8.31 -11.55
CA VAL A 211 6.44 -9.17 -12.74
C VAL A 211 5.35 -8.74 -13.71
N ASN A 212 5.76 -8.35 -14.93
CA ASN A 212 4.88 -7.87 -15.99
C ASN A 212 4.01 -6.65 -15.60
N GLY A 213 4.38 -5.84 -14.60
CA GLY A 213 3.57 -4.69 -14.18
C GLY A 213 3.48 -3.58 -15.24
N ALA A 214 2.30 -2.98 -15.44
CA ALA A 214 2.06 -1.99 -16.49
C ALA A 214 2.39 -0.53 -16.11
N CYS A 215 2.59 -0.23 -14.82
CA CYS A 215 2.93 1.13 -14.41
C CYS A 215 4.32 1.51 -14.95
N THR A 216 4.44 2.61 -15.68
CA THR A 216 5.71 3.08 -16.28
C THR A 216 6.36 4.23 -15.52
N VAL A 217 5.78 4.65 -14.39
CA VAL A 217 6.25 5.82 -13.64
C VAL A 217 7.57 5.55 -12.91
N PHE A 218 7.72 4.36 -12.33
CA PHE A 218 8.91 3.98 -11.55
C PHE A 218 9.90 3.18 -12.40
N GLN A 219 11.18 3.21 -12.01
CA GLN A 219 12.20 2.38 -12.63
C GLN A 219 11.84 0.91 -12.46
N LYS A 220 11.90 0.15 -13.56
CA LYS A 220 11.65 -1.30 -13.54
C LYS A 220 12.90 -2.08 -13.11
N ALA A 221 12.69 -3.17 -12.39
CA ALA A 221 13.73 -4.12 -12.07
C ALA A 221 13.19 -5.56 -12.06
N ASP A 222 14.06 -6.54 -12.27
CA ASP A 222 13.73 -7.94 -12.00
C ASP A 222 13.85 -8.20 -10.50
N TYR A 223 12.80 -8.73 -9.87
CA TYR A 223 12.81 -8.94 -8.42
C TYR A 223 13.90 -9.93 -7.97
N ARG A 224 14.20 -10.97 -8.77
CA ARG A 224 15.25 -11.92 -8.40
C ARG A 224 16.61 -11.24 -8.39
N GLN A 225 16.87 -10.33 -9.32
CA GLN A 225 18.10 -9.53 -9.30
C GLN A 225 18.16 -8.60 -8.07
N VAL A 226 17.05 -7.92 -7.75
CA VAL A 226 16.97 -7.00 -6.59
C VAL A 226 17.23 -7.72 -5.27
N PHE A 227 16.76 -8.97 -5.14
CA PHE A 227 16.87 -9.77 -3.91
C PHE A 227 17.92 -10.88 -3.97
N GLY A 228 18.75 -10.94 -5.02
CA GLY A 228 19.80 -11.96 -5.18
C GLY A 228 19.27 -13.41 -5.22
N LEU A 229 18.08 -13.62 -5.79
CA LEU A 229 17.42 -14.92 -5.87
C LEU A 229 17.86 -15.69 -7.12
N PRO A 230 17.84 -17.04 -7.10
CA PRO A 230 18.07 -17.86 -8.28
C PRO A 230 17.05 -17.56 -9.41
N GLN A 231 17.49 -17.63 -10.67
CA GLN A 231 16.62 -17.52 -11.84
C GLN A 231 15.63 -18.67 -11.93
#